data_AF-A0A920TJV2-F1
#
_entry.id   AF-A0A920TJV2-F1
#
_cell.length_a   1.000
_cell.length_b   1.000
_cell.length_c   1.000
_cell.angle_alpha   90.00
_cell.angle_beta   90.00
_cell.angle_gamma   90.00
#
_symmetry.space_group_name_H-M   'P 1'
#
loop_
_entity.id
_entity.type
_entity.pdbx_description
1 polymer ?
#
loop_
_entity_poly.entity_id
_entity_poly.type
_entity_poly.pdbx_seq_one_letter_code
_entity_poly.pdbx_strand_id
1 'polypeptide(L)' 'MDRFRLVFTCAVLILDTVTIQAQENDSLYFQFEPDSLHLTIGDSANVKITLFSEDSSLSNNQFLITGAWESVGVRTMD' A
#
# COMPACT_ATOMS: atom_id res chain seq x y z
N MET A 1 11.47 -31.92 33.23
CA MET A 1 10.95 -30.63 32.75
C MET A 1 9.68 -30.92 31.97
N ASP A 2 8.51 -30.57 32.50
CA ASP A 2 7.23 -31.00 31.95
C ASP A 2 7.01 -30.50 30.53
N ARG A 3 6.63 -31.40 29.62
CA ARG A 3 6.36 -31.10 28.20
C ARG A 3 5.37 -29.95 28.02
N PHE A 4 4.42 -29.81 28.94
CA PHE A 4 3.46 -28.71 28.98
C PHE A 4 4.12 -27.34 29.20
N ARG A 5 5.16 -27.26 30.03
CA ARG A 5 5.88 -26.00 30.29
C ARG A 5 6.68 -25.57 29.07
N LEU A 6 7.28 -26.53 28.34
CA LEU A 6 8.02 -26.25 27.11
C LEU A 6 7.11 -25.72 26.01
N VAL A 7 5.96 -26.37 25.79
CA VAL A 7 4.98 -25.95 24.78
C VAL A 7 4.45 -24.55 25.08
N PHE A 8 4.17 -24.25 26.36
CA PHE A 8 3.71 -22.93 26.77
C PHE A 8 4.77 -21.85 26.54
N THR A 9 6.04 -22.10 26.89
CA THR A 9 7.14 -21.17 26.62
C THR A 9 7.32 -20.93 25.12
N CYS A 10 7.23 -21.97 24.29
CA CYS A 10 7.28 -21.81 22.84
C CYS A 10 6.10 -21.00 22.30
N ALA A 11 4.88 -21.25 22.79
CA ALA A 11 3.70 -20.52 22.36
C ALA A 11 3.79 -19.01 22.69
N VAL A 12 4.28 -18.65 23.88
CA VAL A 12 4.50 -17.25 24.28
C VAL A 12 5.56 -16.58 23.41
N LEU A 13 6.69 -17.26 23.15
CA LEU A 13 7.75 -16.72 22.28
C LEU A 13 7.28 -16.50 20.84
N ILE A 14 6.46 -17.41 20.30
CA ILE A 14 5.89 -17.26 18.95
C ILE A 14 4.88 -16.10 18.92
N LEU A 15 4.05 -15.96 19.96
CA LEU A 15 3.08 -14.86 20.05
C LEU A 15 3.77 -13.49 20.12
N ASP A 16 4.82 -13.36 20.93
CA ASP A 16 5.62 -12.14 21.05
C ASP A 16 6.24 -11.75 19.69
N THR A 17 6.71 -12.72 18.89
CA THR A 17 7.26 -12.42 17.55
C THR A 17 6.22 -11.98 16.53
N VAL A 18 4.96 -12.42 16.64
CA VAL A 18 3.89 -12.02 15.70
C VAL A 18 3.37 -10.63 16.05
N THR A 19 3.42 -10.23 17.32
CA THR A 19 3.00 -8.88 17.76
C THR A 19 4.02 -7.79 17.47
N ILE A 20 5.28 -8.13 17.19
CA ILE A 20 6.33 -7.18 16.78
C ILE A 20 6.42 -7.22 15.26
N GLN A 21 5.48 -6.58 14.53
CA GLN A 21 5.74 -6.14 13.14
C GLN A 21 4.65 -5.27 12.51
N ALA A 22 3.53 -5.01 13.17
CA ALA A 22 2.69 -3.87 12.80
C ALA A 22 3.24 -2.65 13.56
N GLN A 23 4.29 -2.02 13.02
CA GLN A 23 4.82 -0.82 13.63
C GLN A 23 3.77 0.27 13.43
N GLU A 24 3.35 0.89 14.53
CA GLU A 24 2.23 1.85 14.60
C GLU A 24 2.41 3.08 13.68
N ASN A 25 3.62 3.25 13.11
CA ASN A 25 4.03 4.29 12.16
C ASN A 25 4.34 3.75 10.74
N ASP A 26 3.71 2.66 10.29
CA ASP A 26 3.85 2.18 8.91
C ASP A 26 2.98 3.00 7.92
N SER A 27 2.95 4.33 8.08
CA SER A 27 2.23 5.22 7.18
C SER A 27 2.95 5.29 5.83
N LEU A 28 2.21 4.98 4.78
CA LEU A 28 2.68 5.01 3.40
C LEU A 28 1.93 6.09 2.61
N TYR A 29 2.64 6.78 1.72
CA TYR A 29 2.10 7.87 0.92
C TYR A 29 2.38 7.65 -0.57
N PHE A 30 1.37 7.85 -1.41
CA PHE A 30 1.48 7.75 -2.87
C PHE A 30 1.78 9.12 -3.49
N GLN A 31 2.78 9.17 -4.37
CA GLN A 31 3.05 10.32 -5.24
C GLN A 31 2.79 9.94 -6.70
N PHE A 32 1.99 10.77 -7.38
CA PHE A 32 1.63 10.62 -8.78
C PHE A 32 2.37 11.66 -9.63
N GLU A 33 2.94 11.24 -10.76
CA GLU A 33 3.60 12.11 -11.73
C GLU A 33 3.11 11.75 -13.15
N PRO A 34 2.30 12.60 -13.81
CA PRO A 34 1.73 13.85 -13.29
C PRO A 34 0.67 13.62 -12.21
N ASP A 35 0.43 14.63 -11.38
CA ASP A 35 -0.59 14.61 -10.31
C ASP A 35 -2.03 14.75 -10.86
N SER A 36 -2.16 15.14 -12.13
CA SER A 36 -3.40 15.39 -12.83
C SER A 36 -3.24 15.13 -14.32
N LEU A 37 -4.34 14.73 -14.97
CA LEU A 37 -4.39 14.45 -16.39
C LEU A 37 -5.64 15.05 -17.01
N HIS A 38 -5.51 15.54 -18.25
CA HIS A 38 -6.63 15.88 -19.12
C HIS A 38 -6.48 15.02 -20.38
N LEU A 39 -7.45 14.13 -20.61
CA LEU A 39 -7.43 13.19 -21.72
C LEU A 39 -8.66 13.42 -22.60
N THR A 40 -8.47 13.40 -23.90
CA THR A 40 -9.54 13.40 -24.91
C THR A 40 -9.78 11.97 -25.43
N ILE A 41 -10.85 11.78 -26.21
CA ILE A 41 -11.20 10.46 -26.75
C ILE A 41 -10.08 10.00 -27.69
N GLY A 42 -9.47 8.86 -27.35
CA GLY A 42 -8.35 8.26 -28.10
C GLY A 42 -6.98 8.54 -27.51
N ASP A 43 -6.87 9.41 -26.49
CA ASP A 43 -5.61 9.68 -25.81
C ASP A 43 -5.23 8.54 -24.85
N SER A 44 -3.92 8.40 -24.63
CA SER A 44 -3.37 7.64 -23.52
C SER A 44 -2.22 8.40 -22.88
N ALA A 45 -2.00 8.16 -21.59
CA ALA A 45 -0.91 8.78 -20.83
C ALA A 45 -0.31 7.77 -19.85
N ASN A 46 0.97 7.95 -19.53
CA ASN A 46 1.65 7.22 -18.47
C ASN A 46 1.64 8.05 -17.19
N VAL A 47 1.32 7.40 -16.06
CA VAL A 47 1.46 7.98 -14.73
C VAL A 47 2.49 7.16 -13.98
N LYS A 48 3.53 7.83 -13.49
CA LYS A 48 4.47 7.22 -12.55
C LYS A 48 3.88 7.34 -11.15
N ILE A 49 3.83 6.22 -10.45
CA ILE A 49 3.35 6.13 -9.07
C ILE A 49 4.52 5.69 -8.21
N THR A 50 4.84 6.50 -7.21
CA THR A 50 5.93 6.23 -6.27
C THR A 50 5.34 6.09 -4.88
N LEU A 51 5.80 5.10 -4.13
CA LEU A 51 5.37 4.85 -2.76
C LEU A 51 6.49 5.27 -1.80
N PHE A 52 6.16 6.11 -0.84
CA PHE A 52 7.09 6.58 0.18
C PHE A 52 6.65 6.14 1.57
N SER A 53 7.63 5.90 2.43
CA SER A 53 7.43 5.78 3.87
C SER A 53 7.32 7.17 4.52
N GLU A 54 6.94 7.23 5.80
CA GLU A 54 6.82 8.50 6.54
C GLU A 54 8.10 9.35 6.53
N ASP A 55 9.27 8.73 6.53
CA ASP A 55 10.57 9.38 6.45
C ASP A 55 10.95 9.86 5.03
N SER A 56 10.02 9.81 4.07
CA SER A 56 10.23 10.11 2.65
C SER A 56 11.20 9.19 1.92
N SER A 57 11.57 8.05 2.51
CA SER A 57 12.34 7.02 1.82
C SER A 57 11.47 6.26 0.82
N LEU A 58 12.10 5.78 -0.26
CA LEU A 58 11.42 4.93 -1.24
C LEU A 58 11.00 3.61 -0.58
N SER A 59 9.72 3.31 -0.68
CA SER A 59 9.12 2.12 -0.11
C SER A 59 9.05 1.01 -1.17
N ASN A 60 9.44 -0.22 -0.79
CA ASN A 60 9.35 -1.41 -1.65
C ASN A 60 8.13 -2.29 -1.29
N ASN A 61 7.09 -1.67 -0.74
CA ASN A 61 5.86 -2.38 -0.40
C ASN A 61 5.07 -2.72 -1.66
N GLN A 62 4.46 -3.91 -1.66
CA GLN A 62 3.54 -4.31 -2.72
C GLN A 62 2.23 -3.52 -2.59
N PHE A 63 1.69 -3.04 -3.70
CA PHE A 63 0.40 -2.37 -3.73
C PHE A 63 -0.40 -2.77 -4.97
N LEU A 64 -1.73 -2.64 -4.88
CA LEU A 64 -2.67 -2.93 -5.94
C LEU A 64 -3.38 -1.64 -6.36
N ILE A 65 -3.48 -1.40 -7.68
CA ILE A 65 -4.28 -0.32 -8.25
C ILE A 65 -5.53 -0.94 -8.88
N THR A 66 -6.71 -0.45 -8.49
CA THR A 66 -7.99 -0.84 -9.06
C THR A 66 -8.77 0.41 -9.49
N GLY A 67 -9.39 0.39 -10.66
CA GLY A 67 -10.34 1.43 -11.08
C GLY A 67 -11.78 0.97 -10.89
N ALA A 68 -12.67 1.85 -10.42
CA ALA A 68 -14.11 1.63 -10.51
C ALA A 68 -14.59 2.07 -11.89
N TRP A 69 -15.38 1.25 -12.58
CA TRP A 69 -15.87 1.54 -13.94
C TRP A 69 -16.80 2.76 -14.03
N GLU A 70 -17.38 3.24 -12.93
CA GLU A 70 -18.40 4.29 -12.96
C GLU A 70 -17.85 5.74 -13.05
N SER A 71 -16.55 6.00 -12.91
CA SER A 71 -16.06 7.38 -12.71
C SER A 71 -15.57 8.12 -13.97
N VAL A 72 -15.76 7.58 -15.18
CA VAL A 72 -15.35 8.28 -16.42
C VAL A 72 -16.49 9.18 -16.92
N GLY A 73 -16.52 10.42 -16.45
CA GLY A 73 -17.41 11.46 -16.97
C GLY A 73 -16.87 12.04 -18.28
N VAL A 74 -17.41 11.64 -19.43
CA VAL A 74 -17.10 12.25 -20.74
C VAL A 74 -17.87 13.56 -20.86
N ARG A 75 -17.16 14.69 -20.99
CA ARG A 75 -17.75 15.98 -21.38
C ARG A 75 -17.43 16.21 -22.85
N THR A 76 -18.45 16.28 -23.70
CA THR A 76 -18.33 16.77 -25.07
C THR A 76 -18.30 18.30 -25.03
N MET A 77 -17.32 18.91 -25.70
CA MET A 77 -17.32 20.35 -25.98
C MET A 77 -18.12 20.58 -27.26
N ASP A 78 -19.10 21.49 -27.22
CA ASP A 78 -19.89 21.95 -28.37
C ASP A 78 -19.08 22.85 -29.32
#